data_AF-A0A1I4E4H7-F1
#
_entry.id   AF-A0A1I4E4H7-F1
#
_cell.length_a   1.000
_cell.length_b   1.000
_cell.length_c   1.000
_cell.angle_alpha   90.00
_cell.angle_beta   90.00
_cell.angle_gamma   90.00
#
_symmetry.space_group_name_H-M   'P 1'
#
loop_
_entity.id
_entity.type
_entity.pdbx_description
1 polymer ?
#
loop_
_entity_poly.entity_id
_entity_poly.type
_entity_poly.pdbx_seq_one_letter_code
_entity_poly.pdbx_strand_id
1 'polypeptide(L)' 'MAEIVNLNKARKAAKKRGEAAEAAANRVKHGRTGAEKLNDRREEARRRALLDAVKRDDKPG' A
#
# COMPACT_ATOMS: atom_id res chain seq x y z
N MET A 1 -1.01 38.53 26.37
CA MET A 1 -1.40 37.10 26.51
C MET A 1 -0.57 36.31 25.50
N ALA A 2 0.33 35.45 25.94
CA ALA A 2 1.10 34.60 25.03
C ALA A 2 0.34 33.29 24.80
N GLU A 3 0.01 33.00 23.54
CA GLU A 3 -0.55 31.71 23.12
C GLU A 3 0.53 30.64 23.31
N ILE A 4 0.33 29.71 24.25
CA ILE A 4 1.24 28.58 24.44
C ILE A 4 1.00 27.58 23.31
N VAL A 5 1.64 27.81 22.17
CA VAL A 5 1.61 26.88 21.04
C VAL A 5 2.45 25.65 21.35
N ASN A 6 1.80 24.50 21.39
CA ASN A 6 2.49 23.22 21.56
C ASN A 6 3.28 22.88 20.28
N LEU A 7 4.59 23.16 20.32
CA LEU A 7 5.52 22.91 19.20
C LEU A 7 5.59 21.44 18.78
N ASN A 8 5.28 20.49 19.67
CA ASN A 8 5.24 19.07 19.31
C ASN A 8 4.05 18.75 18.41
N LYS A 9 2.86 19.30 18.72
CA LYS A 9 1.68 19.18 17.86
C LYS A 9 1.92 19.83 16.49
N ALA A 10 2.54 21.01 16.48
CA ALA A 10 2.90 21.70 15.23
C ALA A 10 3.87 20.87 14.36
N ARG A 11 4.94 20.31 14.96
CA ARG A 11 5.88 19.42 14.25
C ARG A 11 5.19 18.17 13.71
N LYS A 12 4.32 17.54 14.51
CA LYS A 12 3.58 16.35 14.08
C LYS A 12 2.62 16.64 12.92
N ALA A 13 1.95 17.80 12.95
CA ALA A 13 1.10 18.25 11.86
C ALA A 13 1.90 18.51 10.57
N ALA A 14 3.07 19.15 10.68
CA ALA A 14 3.96 19.37 9.54
C ALA A 14 4.44 18.05 8.93
N LYS A 15 4.87 17.08 9.75
CA LYS A 15 5.27 15.74 9.30
C LYS A 15 4.14 15.03 8.54
N LYS A 16 2.92 15.03 9.10
CA LYS A 16 1.75 14.40 8.46
C LYS A 16 1.41 15.03 7.12
N ARG A 17 1.59 16.35 6.97
CA ARG A 17 1.40 17.05 5.68
C ARG A 17 2.47 16.64 4.66
N GLY A 18 3.73 16.50 5.08
CA GLY A 18 4.83 16.00 4.25
C GLY A 18 4.57 14.58 3.73
N GLU A 19 4.21 13.66 4.63
CA GLU A 19 3.88 12.27 4.28
C GLU A 19 2.71 12.19 3.27
N ALA A 20 1.69 13.03 3.42
CA ALA A 20 0.57 13.09 2.49
C ALA A 20 0.97 13.60 1.09
N ALA A 21 1.86 14.60 1.02
CA ALA A 21 2.40 15.14 -0.23
C ALA A 21 3.30 14.12 -0.93
N GLU A 22 4.16 13.43 -0.19
CA GLU A 22 4.99 12.33 -0.71
C GLU A 22 4.12 11.18 -1.22
N ALA A 23 3.07 10.79 -0.49
CA ALA A 23 2.12 9.78 -0.95
C ALA A 23 1.42 10.19 -2.25
N ALA A 24 1.05 11.47 -2.40
CA ALA A 24 0.48 11.99 -3.64
C ALA A 24 1.50 11.97 -4.79
N ALA A 25 2.74 12.41 -4.54
CA ALA A 25 3.82 12.35 -5.52
C ALA A 25 4.13 10.91 -5.93
N ASN A 26 4.13 9.97 -4.99
CA ASN A 26 4.35 8.55 -5.26
C ASN A 26 3.19 7.92 -6.04
N ARG A 27 1.94 8.33 -5.80
CA ARG A 27 0.78 7.93 -6.63
C ARG A 27 0.95 8.39 -8.08
N VAL A 28 1.36 9.64 -8.30
CA VAL A 28 1.59 10.19 -9.65
C VAL A 28 2.79 9.52 -10.32
N LYS A 29 3.91 9.38 -9.60
CA LYS A 29 5.16 8.82 -10.16
C LYS A 29 5.09 7.33 -10.42
N HIS A 30 4.37 6.58 -9.60
CA HIS A 30 4.39 5.12 -9.65
C HIS A 30 3.08 4.49 -10.11
N GLY A 31 1.98 5.26 -10.24
CA GLY A 31 0.67 4.85 -10.77
C GLY A 31 -0.06 3.78 -9.94
N ARG A 32 0.69 2.93 -9.24
CA ARG A 32 0.29 1.91 -8.28
C ARG A 32 1.18 2.06 -7.07
N THR A 33 0.56 2.30 -5.93
CA THR A 33 1.22 2.31 -4.62
C THR A 33 1.79 0.93 -4.29
N GLY A 34 2.77 0.86 -3.39
CA GLY A 34 3.36 -0.42 -2.96
C GLY A 34 2.31 -1.37 -2.38
N ALA A 35 1.26 -0.85 -1.74
CA ALA A 35 0.13 -1.61 -1.22
C ALA A 35 -0.72 -2.24 -2.33
N GLU A 36 -1.01 -1.50 -3.41
CA GLU A 36 -1.73 -2.02 -4.57
C GLU A 36 -0.93 -3.11 -5.27
N LYS A 37 0.39 -2.91 -5.45
CA LYS A 37 1.27 -3.96 -6.00
C LYS A 37 1.33 -5.22 -5.13
N LEU A 38 1.21 -5.07 -3.81
CA LEU A 38 1.17 -6.22 -2.90
C LEU A 38 -0.17 -6.95 -2.98
N ASN A 39 -1.26 -6.20 -3.11
CA ASN A 39 -2.59 -6.75 -3.29
C ASN A 39 -2.70 -7.52 -4.60
N ASP A 40 -2.22 -6.94 -5.71
CA ASP A 40 -2.17 -7.60 -7.02
C ASP A 40 -1.37 -8.91 -6.95
N ARG A 41 -0.19 -8.89 -6.29
CA ARG A 41 0.61 -10.11 -6.10
C ARG A 41 -0.10 -11.19 -5.29
N ARG A 42 -0.89 -10.81 -4.28
CA ARG A 42 -1.69 -11.76 -3.48
C ARG A 42 -2.81 -12.37 -4.31
N GLU A 43 -3.50 -11.55 -5.11
CA GLU A 43 -4.56 -12.01 -6.01
C GLU A 43 -4.02 -12.94 -7.10
N GLU A 44 -2.86 -12.63 -7.67
CA GLU A 44 -2.18 -13.48 -8.65
C GLU A 44 -1.73 -14.82 -8.04
N ALA A 45 -1.19 -14.79 -6.82
CA ALA A 45 -0.82 -16.01 -6.09
C ALA A 45 -2.05 -16.90 -5.80
N ARG A 46 -3.19 -16.31 -5.41
CA ARG A 46 -4.45 -17.04 -5.23
C ARG A 46 -4.93 -17.68 -6.53
N ARG A 47 -4.95 -16.94 -7.63
CA ARG A 47 -5.33 -17.48 -8.95
C ARG A 47 -4.43 -18.63 -9.37
N ARG A 48 -3.12 -18.50 -9.16
CA ARG A 48 -2.16 -19.56 -9.48
C ARG A 48 -2.37 -20.79 -8.60
N ALA A 49 -2.63 -20.62 -7.30
CA ALA A 49 -2.94 -21.73 -6.41
C ALA A 49 -4.23 -22.48 -6.80
N LEU A 50 -5.26 -21.75 -7.24
CA LEU A 50 -6.50 -22.36 -7.74
C LEU A 50 -6.26 -23.17 -9.01
N LEU A 51 -5.52 -22.61 -9.98
CA LEU A 51 -5.16 -23.31 -11.22
C LEU A 51 -4.28 -24.54 -10.95
N ASP A 52 -3.34 -24.44 -10.03
CA ASP A 52 -2.49 -25.55 -9.62
C ASP A 52 -3.27 -26.65 -8.91
N ALA A 53 -4.30 -26.31 -8.12
CA ALA A 53 -5.18 -27.31 -7.50
C ALA A 53 -5.98 -28.07 -8.56
N VAL A 54 -6.62 -27.35 -9.50
CA VAL A 54 -7.36 -27.97 -10.60
C VAL A 54 -6.46 -28.85 -11.47
N LYS A 55 -5.22 -28.42 -11.76
CA LYS A 55 -4.24 -29.23 -12.50
C LYS A 55 -3.81 -30.51 -11.78
N ARG A 56 -3.83 -30.53 -10.43
CA ARG A 56 -3.49 -31.73 -9.65
C ARG A 56 -4.62 -32.74 -9.67
N ASP A 57 -5.86 -32.26 -9.68
CA ASP A 57 -7.05 -33.10 -9.77
C ASP A 57 -7.24 -33.67 -11.19
N ASP A 58 -6.80 -32.94 -12.23
CA ASP A 58 -6.89 -33.34 -13.65
C ASP A 58 -5.67 -34.16 -14.12
N LYS A 59 -4.86 -34.69 -13.20
CA LYS A 59 -3.80 -35.64 -13.52
C LYS A 59 -4.39 -37.05 -13.39
N PRO A 60 -4.86 -37.71 -14.47
CA PRO A 60 -5.19 -39.12 -14.39
C PRO A 60 -3.88 -39.87 -14.13
N GLY A 61 -3.91 -40.73 -13.11
CA GLY A 61 -2.87 -41.73 -12.90
C GLY A 61 -2.79 -42.70 -14.06
#